data_AF-A0AAQ4S1U8-F1
#
_entry.id   AF-A0AAQ4S1U8-F1
#
_cell.length_a   1.000
_cell.length_b   1.000
_cell.length_c   1.000
_cell.angle_alpha   90.00
_cell.angle_beta   90.00
_cell.angle_gamma   90.00
#
_symmetry.space_group_name_H-M   'P 1'
#
loop_
_entity.id
_entity.type
_entity.pdbx_description
1 polymer ?
#
loop_
_entity_poly.entity_id
_entity_poly.type
_entity_poly.pdbx_seq_one_letter_code
_entity_poly.pdbx_strand_id
1 'polypeptide(L)'
;PVSCLPVSFSHSVMCAVSLRRRAELLQQRTEGSGEQLHRRRQAEECEAARRRNGALLQVNERRMLQSSVWVCDFYVVSLLQTRYWASVEESLPAWEDFFLGKGPHPAPGTVPPPRRARLPPRQRPRTARLER
;
A
#
# COMPACT_ATOMS: atom_id res chain seq x y z
N PRO A 1 -49.90 66.43 40.66
CA PRO A 1 -49.46 65.20 39.96
C PRO A 1 -48.03 65.37 39.43
N VAL A 2 -47.03 65.02 40.25
CA VAL A 2 -45.61 65.10 39.88
C VAL A 2 -45.13 63.68 39.61
N SER A 3 -44.70 63.44 38.38
CA SER A 3 -44.35 62.13 37.83
C SER A 3 -43.04 61.59 38.43
N CYS A 4 -43.12 60.64 39.37
CA CYS A 4 -41.98 59.94 39.97
C CYS A 4 -41.38 58.84 39.05
N LEU A 5 -41.26 59.07 37.74
CA LEU A 5 -40.83 58.05 36.77
C LEU A 5 -39.33 58.01 36.38
N PRO A 6 -38.43 58.97 36.66
CA PRO A 6 -37.11 58.98 36.00
C PRO A 6 -36.07 57.99 36.59
N VAL A 7 -36.15 57.70 37.90
CA VAL A 7 -35.15 56.85 38.58
C VAL A 7 -35.38 55.37 38.29
N SER A 8 -36.64 54.92 38.32
CA SER A 8 -37.04 53.54 38.03
C SER A 8 -36.79 53.17 36.57
N PHE A 9 -36.98 54.12 35.65
CA PHE A 9 -36.70 53.95 34.24
C PHE A 9 -35.19 53.77 33.97
N SER A 10 -34.35 54.57 34.63
CA SER A 10 -32.89 54.49 34.48
C SER A 10 -32.31 53.18 35.04
N HIS A 11 -32.82 52.68 36.17
CA HIS A 11 -32.39 51.40 36.73
C HIS A 11 -32.80 50.22 35.85
N SER A 12 -34.02 50.26 35.30
CA SER A 12 -34.53 49.24 34.36
C SER A 12 -33.69 49.17 33.09
N VAL A 13 -33.33 50.33 32.51
CA VAL A 13 -32.46 50.42 31.32
C VAL A 13 -31.06 49.88 31.61
N MET A 14 -30.44 50.24 32.74
CA MET A 14 -29.13 49.71 33.13
C MET A 14 -29.16 48.19 33.37
N CYS A 15 -30.23 47.69 34.00
CA CYS A 15 -30.43 46.26 34.21
C CYS A 15 -30.54 45.52 32.87
N ALA A 16 -31.34 46.01 31.93
CA ALA A 16 -31.48 45.45 30.59
C ALA A 16 -30.15 45.38 29.83
N VAL A 17 -29.32 46.43 29.89
CA VAL A 17 -27.99 46.45 29.27
C VAL A 17 -27.06 45.40 29.91
N SER A 18 -27.08 45.28 31.24
CA SER A 18 -26.25 44.32 31.97
C SER A 18 -26.63 42.86 31.68
N LEU A 19 -27.94 42.58 31.57
CA LEU A 19 -28.47 41.25 31.26
C LEU A 19 -28.12 40.87 29.83
N ARG A 20 -28.24 41.81 28.89
CA ARG A 20 -27.85 41.61 27.49
C ARG A 20 -26.35 41.28 27.37
N ARG A 21 -25.49 42.06 28.02
CA ARG A 21 -24.04 41.80 28.01
C ARG A 21 -23.69 40.44 28.61
N ARG A 22 -24.38 40.03 29.68
CA ARG A 22 -24.19 38.71 30.29
C ARG A 22 -24.66 37.59 29.36
N ALA A 23 -25.77 37.77 28.65
CA ALA A 23 -26.26 36.81 27.67
C ALA A 23 -25.26 36.62 26.52
N GLU A 24 -24.72 37.70 25.97
CA GLU A 24 -23.70 37.68 24.90
C GLU A 24 -22.44 36.92 25.34
N LEU A 25 -21.93 37.17 26.55
CA LEU A 25 -20.76 36.49 27.09
C LEU A 25 -21.01 35.00 27.37
N LEU A 26 -22.21 34.65 27.85
CA LEU A 26 -22.59 33.26 28.07
C LEU A 26 -22.70 32.51 26.74
N GLN A 27 -23.31 33.13 25.72
CA GLN A 27 -23.42 32.59 24.38
C GLN A 27 -22.03 32.32 23.77
N GLN A 28 -21.12 33.31 23.85
CA GLN A 28 -19.75 33.17 23.38
C GLN A 28 -19.01 32.00 24.07
N ARG A 29 -19.21 31.84 25.39
CA ARG A 29 -18.59 30.74 26.14
C ARG A 29 -19.16 29.37 25.73
N THR A 30 -20.46 29.27 25.52
CA THR A 30 -21.10 28.01 25.11
C THR A 30 -20.69 27.60 23.70
N GLU A 31 -20.62 28.56 22.77
CA GLU A 31 -20.18 28.32 21.39
C GLU A 31 -18.71 27.87 21.36
N GLY A 32 -17.82 28.58 22.06
CA GLY A 32 -16.40 28.21 22.14
C GLY A 32 -16.16 26.85 22.80
N SER A 33 -16.96 26.48 23.81
CA SER A 33 -16.85 25.17 24.48
C SER A 33 -17.27 24.01 23.57
N GLY A 34 -18.32 24.19 22.77
CA GLY A 34 -18.80 23.17 21.83
C GLY A 34 -17.78 22.89 20.73
N GLU A 35 -17.21 23.96 20.13
CA GLU A 35 -16.17 23.83 19.12
C GLU A 35 -14.91 23.14 19.66
N GLN A 36 -14.46 23.49 20.87
CA GLN A 36 -13.29 22.87 21.48
C GLN A 36 -13.49 21.38 21.73
N LEU A 37 -14.68 20.99 22.22
CA LEU A 37 -15.03 19.58 22.40
C LEU A 37 -15.06 18.84 21.06
N HIS A 38 -15.63 19.45 20.03
CA HIS A 38 -15.67 18.87 18.68
C HIS A 38 -14.27 18.65 18.11
N ARG A 39 -13.40 19.66 18.18
CA ARG A 39 -12.00 19.57 17.72
C ARG A 39 -11.22 18.49 18.47
N ARG A 40 -11.41 18.40 19.80
CA ARG A 40 -10.77 17.35 20.61
C ARG A 40 -11.24 15.96 20.19
N ARG A 41 -12.56 15.77 20.02
CA ARG A 41 -13.12 14.50 19.55
C ARG A 41 -12.58 14.12 18.17
N GLN A 42 -12.52 15.10 17.26
CA GLN A 42 -11.98 14.89 15.92
C GLN A 42 -10.48 14.54 15.96
N ALA A 43 -9.69 15.14 16.86
CA ALA A 43 -8.29 14.79 17.04
C ALA A 43 -8.13 13.36 17.54
N GLU A 44 -8.93 12.95 18.54
CA GLU A 44 -8.93 11.58 19.08
C GLU A 44 -9.33 10.55 18.00
N GLU A 45 -10.34 10.86 17.18
CA GLU A 45 -10.76 10.04 16.04
C GLU A 45 -9.67 9.96 14.96
N CYS A 46 -9.03 11.08 14.61
CA CYS A 46 -7.92 11.13 13.67
C CYS A 46 -6.73 10.28 14.16
N GLU A 47 -6.39 10.35 15.44
CA GLU A 47 -5.32 9.56 16.04
C GLU A 47 -5.67 8.07 16.09
N ALA A 48 -6.92 7.73 16.40
CA ALA A 48 -7.39 6.35 16.37
C ALA A 48 -7.33 5.78 14.94
N ALA A 49 -7.78 6.56 13.94
CA ALA A 49 -7.68 6.20 12.53
C ALA A 49 -6.22 6.05 12.09
N ARG A 50 -5.34 6.98 12.49
CA ARG A 50 -3.90 6.91 12.19
C ARG A 50 -3.26 5.64 12.75
N ARG A 51 -3.59 5.28 14.00
CA ARG A 51 -3.11 4.04 14.64
C ARG A 51 -3.59 2.79 13.88
N ARG A 52 -4.89 2.72 13.56
CA ARG A 52 -5.46 1.59 12.80
C ARG A 52 -4.85 1.48 11.40
N ASN A 53 -4.74 2.60 10.68
CA ASN A 53 -4.17 2.63 9.34
C ASN A 53 -2.69 2.24 9.35
N GLY A 54 -1.91 2.72 10.33
CA GLY A 54 -0.51 2.32 10.50
C GLY A 54 -0.36 0.82 10.73
N ALA A 55 -1.20 0.22 11.57
CA ALA A 55 -1.19 -1.22 11.79
C ALA A 55 -1.56 -2.01 10.52
N LEU A 56 -2.58 -1.55 9.77
CA LEU A 56 -2.98 -2.19 8.52
C LEU A 56 -1.90 -2.10 7.44
N LEU A 57 -1.23 -0.96 7.31
CA LEU A 57 -0.12 -0.77 6.38
C LEU A 57 1.02 -1.74 6.70
N GLN A 58 1.43 -1.87 7.96
CA GLN A 58 2.48 -2.80 8.35
C GLN A 58 2.12 -4.26 8.02
N VAL A 59 0.88 -4.68 8.26
CA VAL A 59 0.42 -6.03 7.90
C VAL A 59 0.40 -6.20 6.38
N ASN A 60 -0.02 -5.19 5.63
CA ASN A 60 -0.05 -5.23 4.16
C ASN A 60 1.36 -5.36 3.58
N GLU A 61 2.31 -4.53 4.05
CA GLU A 61 3.72 -4.59 3.64
C GLU A 61 4.32 -5.98 3.88
N ARG A 62 4.08 -6.58 5.05
CA ARG A 62 4.54 -7.94 5.36
C ARG A 62 3.94 -8.98 4.41
N ARG A 63 2.64 -8.88 4.10
CA ARG A 63 1.99 -9.79 3.14
C ARG A 63 2.53 -9.62 1.73
N MET A 64 2.79 -8.38 1.29
CA MET A 64 3.36 -8.10 -0.02
C MET A 64 4.78 -8.68 -0.15
N LEU A 65 5.61 -8.52 0.89
CA LEU A 65 6.95 -9.13 0.94
C LEU A 65 6.89 -10.65 0.95
N GLN A 66 5.98 -11.25 1.71
CA GLN A 66 5.79 -12.70 1.67
C GLN A 66 5.35 -13.13 0.27
N SER A 67 4.31 -12.50 -0.28
CA SER A 67 3.79 -12.81 -1.61
C SER A 67 4.85 -12.70 -2.70
N SER A 68 5.75 -11.71 -2.64
CA SER A 68 6.82 -11.59 -3.63
C SER A 68 7.82 -12.75 -3.55
N VAL A 69 8.13 -13.24 -2.34
CA VAL A 69 8.93 -14.46 -2.14
C VAL A 69 8.23 -15.69 -2.72
N TRP A 70 6.94 -15.91 -2.38
CA TRP A 70 6.16 -17.03 -2.93
C TRP A 70 6.11 -17.01 -4.46
N VAL A 71 5.96 -15.83 -5.05
CA VAL A 71 5.92 -15.64 -6.50
C VAL A 71 7.29 -15.98 -7.11
N CYS A 72 8.40 -15.51 -6.51
CA CYS A 72 9.74 -15.88 -6.95
C CYS A 72 9.99 -17.39 -6.88
N ASP A 73 9.66 -18.03 -5.77
CA ASP A 73 9.82 -19.47 -5.59
C ASP A 73 9.02 -20.26 -6.63
N PHE A 74 7.76 -19.87 -6.86
CA PHE A 74 6.91 -20.48 -7.88
C PHE A 74 7.52 -20.36 -9.28
N TYR A 75 8.03 -19.18 -9.65
CA TYR A 75 8.67 -18.98 -10.96
C TYR A 75 9.95 -19.81 -11.10
N VAL A 76 10.79 -19.86 -10.07
CA VAL A 76 12.04 -20.64 -10.09
C VAL A 76 11.74 -22.14 -10.22
N VAL A 77 10.81 -22.66 -9.42
CA VAL A 77 10.39 -24.06 -9.48
C VAL A 77 9.78 -24.40 -10.83
N SER A 78 8.89 -23.54 -11.35
CA SER A 78 8.25 -23.76 -12.66
C SER A 78 9.29 -23.79 -13.79
N LEU A 79 10.23 -22.84 -13.79
CA LEU A 79 11.30 -22.79 -14.79
C LEU A 79 12.19 -24.03 -14.71
N LEU A 80 12.53 -24.48 -13.50
CA LEU A 80 13.32 -25.69 -13.29
C LEU A 80 12.58 -26.92 -13.79
N GLN A 81 11.29 -27.07 -13.47
CA GLN A 81 10.44 -28.15 -13.97
C GLN A 81 10.39 -28.16 -15.49
N THR A 82 10.14 -27.01 -16.13
CA THR A 82 10.12 -26.91 -17.61
C THR A 82 11.44 -27.34 -18.21
N ARG A 83 12.58 -26.90 -17.64
CA ARG A 83 13.91 -27.31 -18.12
C ARG A 83 14.19 -28.78 -17.90
N TYR A 84 13.79 -29.31 -16.76
CA TYR A 84 13.93 -30.73 -16.44
C TYR A 84 13.16 -31.58 -17.44
N TRP A 85 11.87 -31.32 -17.64
CA TRP A 85 11.05 -32.06 -18.59
C TRP A 85 11.58 -31.97 -20.03
N ALA A 86 12.02 -30.78 -20.46
CA ALA A 86 12.68 -30.64 -21.77
C ALA A 86 13.95 -31.49 -21.88
N SER A 87 14.77 -31.56 -20.82
CA SER A 87 15.97 -32.41 -20.82
C SER A 87 15.65 -33.91 -20.80
N VAL A 88 14.57 -34.30 -20.12
CA VAL A 88 14.07 -35.68 -20.13
C VAL A 88 13.66 -36.04 -21.55
N GLU A 89 12.82 -35.22 -22.19
CA GLU A 89 12.38 -35.40 -23.58
C GLU A 89 13.56 -35.48 -24.56
N GLU A 90 14.57 -34.63 -24.41
CA GLU A 90 15.79 -34.67 -25.22
C GLU A 90 16.60 -35.97 -25.01
N SER A 91 16.55 -36.53 -23.80
CA SER A 91 17.22 -37.78 -23.48
C SER A 91 16.42 -39.03 -23.86
N LEU A 92 15.08 -38.96 -23.95
CA LEU A 92 14.20 -40.11 -24.19
C LEU A 92 14.62 -40.98 -25.40
N PRO A 93 15.01 -40.43 -26.56
CA PRO A 93 15.46 -41.24 -27.69
C PRO A 93 16.67 -42.12 -27.37
N ALA A 94 17.60 -41.66 -26.53
CA ALA A 94 18.76 -42.45 -26.12
C ALA A 94 18.37 -43.63 -25.19
N TRP A 95 17.19 -43.58 -24.58
CA TRP A 95 16.66 -44.65 -23.72
C TRP A 95 15.66 -45.57 -24.45
N GLU A 96 15.22 -45.23 -25.67
CA GLU A 96 14.18 -45.95 -26.41
C GLU A 96 14.57 -47.43 -26.65
N ASP A 97 15.77 -47.68 -27.17
CA ASP A 97 16.26 -49.04 -27.42
C ASP A 97 16.41 -49.87 -26.14
N PHE A 98 16.78 -49.22 -25.04
CA PHE A 98 16.87 -49.88 -23.73
C PHE A 98 15.49 -50.25 -23.19
N PHE A 99 14.50 -49.34 -23.26
CA PHE A 99 13.13 -49.62 -22.84
C PHE A 99 12.46 -50.71 -23.68
N LEU A 100 12.86 -50.85 -24.94
CA LEU A 100 12.39 -51.90 -25.84
C LEU A 100 13.16 -53.23 -25.68
N GLY A 101 14.16 -53.31 -24.80
CA GLY A 101 14.98 -54.50 -24.58
C GLY A 101 15.95 -54.83 -25.72
N LYS A 102 16.20 -53.88 -26.63
CA LYS A 102 17.01 -54.04 -27.83
C LYS A 102 18.44 -53.51 -27.70
N GLY A 103 18.72 -52.70 -26.68
CA GLY A 103 20.00 -52.04 -26.49
C GLY A 103 20.53 -52.12 -25.05
N PRO A 104 21.85 -51.92 -24.87
CA PRO A 104 22.43 -51.77 -23.55
C PRO A 104 21.95 -50.47 -22.88
N HIS A 105 22.07 -50.39 -21.56
CA HIS A 105 21.72 -49.18 -20.80
C HIS A 105 22.53 -47.97 -21.30
N PRO A 106 21.88 -46.82 -21.59
CA PRO A 106 22.58 -45.64 -22.06
C PRO A 106 23.58 -45.13 -20.99
N ALA A 107 24.81 -44.85 -21.41
CA ALA A 107 25.85 -44.34 -20.52
C ALA A 107 25.64 -42.82 -20.27
N PRO A 108 25.93 -42.32 -19.05
CA PRO A 108 25.80 -40.89 -18.77
C PRO A 108 26.83 -40.10 -19.59
N GLY A 109 26.36 -39.34 -20.60
CA GLY A 109 27.19 -38.40 -21.36
C GLY A 109 26.97 -38.35 -22.88
N THR A 110 26.11 -39.19 -23.47
CA THR A 110 25.94 -39.27 -24.94
C THR A 110 24.92 -38.28 -25.51
N VAL A 111 24.33 -37.41 -24.68
CA VAL A 111 23.41 -36.36 -25.16
C VAL A 111 24.27 -35.18 -25.67
N PRO A 112 24.19 -34.81 -26.96
CA PRO A 112 24.85 -33.60 -27.46
C PRO A 112 24.34 -32.40 -26.65
N PRO A 113 25.19 -31.39 -26.35
CA PRO A 113 24.74 -30.23 -25.62
C PRO A 113 23.58 -29.56 -26.36
N PRO A 114 22.56 -29.05 -25.65
CA PRO A 114 21.41 -28.43 -26.29
C PRO A 114 21.94 -27.32 -27.21
N ARG A 115 21.53 -27.37 -28.48
CA ARG A 115 21.86 -26.32 -29.46
C ARG A 115 21.31 -25.00 -28.92
N ARG A 116 22.15 -24.24 -28.20
CA ARG A 116 21.85 -22.84 -27.86
C ARG A 116 21.59 -22.15 -29.19
N ALA A 117 20.33 -21.75 -29.42
CA ALA A 117 20.00 -20.83 -30.48
C ALA A 117 20.92 -19.63 -30.31
N ARG A 118 21.85 -19.45 -31.26
CA ARG A 118 22.78 -18.32 -31.25
C ARG A 118 21.91 -17.07 -31.36
N LEU A 119 21.71 -16.39 -30.24
CA LEU A 119 21.06 -15.08 -30.25
C LEU A 119 21.86 -14.17 -31.20
N PRO A 120 21.19 -13.44 -32.11
CA PRO A 120 21.89 -12.50 -32.97
C PRO A 120 22.65 -11.49 -32.10
N PRO A 121 23.83 -11.03 -32.52
CA PRO A 121 24.62 -10.08 -31.76
C PRO A 121 23.77 -8.84 -31.46
N ARG A 122 23.62 -8.56 -30.15
CA ARG A 122 22.96 -7.35 -29.64
C ARG A 122 23.62 -6.14 -30.29
N GLN A 123 22.92 -5.48 -31.22
CA GLN A 123 23.39 -4.20 -31.76
C GLN A 123 23.45 -3.21 -30.60
N ARG A 124 24.67 -2.73 -30.28
CA ARG A 124 24.84 -1.67 -29.28
C ARG A 124 24.14 -0.42 -29.79
N PRO A 125 23.33 0.28 -28.98
CA PRO A 125 22.72 1.53 -29.39
C PRO A 125 23.84 2.53 -29.70
N ARG A 126 23.81 3.04 -30.93
CA ARG A 126 24.74 4.07 -31.44
C ARG A 126 24.47 5.33 -30.63
N THR A 127 25.40 5.72 -29.78
CA THR A 127 25.35 6.98 -29.04
C THR A 127 25.27 8.13 -30.04
N ALA A 128 24.16 8.87 -30.03
CA ALA A 128 24.03 10.10 -30.79
C ALA A 128 25.06 11.10 -30.26
N ARG A 129 25.98 11.51 -31.14
CA ARG A 129 26.96 12.56 -30.91
C ARG A 129 26.17 13.87 -30.74
N LEU A 130 26.18 14.42 -29.54
CA LEU A 130 25.71 15.77 -29.25
C LEU A 130 26.75 16.73 -29.83
N GLU A 131 26.49 17.28 -31.02
CA GLU A 131 27.30 18.40 -31.53
C GLU A 131 26.87 19.68 -30.81
N ARG A 132 27.86 20.41 -30.31
CA ARG A 132 27.77 21.80 -29.85
C ARG A 132 28.46 22.68 -30.88
#